data_AF-A0A962Y8A2-F1
#
_entry.id   AF-A0A962Y8A2-F1
#
_cell.length_a   1.000
_cell.length_b   1.000
_cell.length_c   1.000
_cell.angle_alpha   90.00
_cell.angle_beta   90.00
_cell.angle_gamma   90.00
#
_symmetry.space_group_name_H-M   'P 1'
#
loop_
_entity.id
_entity.type
_entity.pdbx_description
1 polymer ?
#
loop_
_entity_poly.entity_id
_entity_poly.type
_entity_poly.pdbx_seq_one_letter_code
_entity_poly.pdbx_strand_id
1 'polypeptide(L)'
;YMLADSEAGKPAQGRPLAAQSFTFINPMGQTLGYVAEGFPRKLLTFGIVAVAGVILGSLLWALLSRSFRIEWFRSVGDFVTHMIGAVLMGFGGTLAMGCTFGQAITGVSTLAIGSILTFAAIFLGSALTMKVQYYKMVYEDEASFGKALITGLVDLHLLPEKMRRLEAV
;
A
#
# COMPACT_ATOMS: atom_id res chain seq x y z
N TYR A 1 42.81 9.79 31.40
CA TYR A 1 41.61 8.97 31.66
C TYR A 1 40.35 9.85 31.49
N MET A 2 40.27 10.62 30.41
CA MET A 2 39.37 10.43 29.24
C MET A 2 37.91 10.05 29.57
N LEU A 3 37.09 11.08 29.87
CA LEU A 3 35.88 11.52 29.12
C LEU A 3 35.03 10.47 28.38
N ALA A 4 34.75 9.31 28.97
CA ALA A 4 33.88 8.28 28.39
C ALA A 4 32.57 8.03 29.16
N ASP A 5 32.15 8.97 30.01
CA ASP A 5 30.91 8.88 30.81
C ASP A 5 29.78 9.80 30.32
N SER A 6 29.83 10.24 29.05
CA SER A 6 28.70 10.94 28.45
C SER A 6 27.73 9.93 27.82
N GLU A 7 26.50 9.88 28.33
CA GLU A 7 25.37 9.13 27.74
C GLU A 7 25.05 9.53 26.29
N ALA A 8 25.68 10.57 25.74
CA ALA A 8 25.48 11.03 24.36
C ALA A 8 26.03 10.08 23.28
N GLY A 9 26.88 9.11 23.65
CA GLY A 9 27.54 8.19 22.71
C GLY A 9 27.04 6.74 22.73
N LYS A 10 26.10 6.37 23.62
CA LYS A 10 25.51 5.04 23.59
C LYS A 10 24.50 4.98 22.44
N PRO A 11 24.63 4.07 21.45
CA PRO A 11 23.51 3.81 20.55
C PRO A 11 22.30 3.45 21.42
N ALA A 12 21.18 4.13 21.18
CA ALA A 12 19.93 3.86 21.90
C ALA A 12 19.70 2.34 21.90
N GLN A 13 19.75 1.75 23.09
CA GLN A 13 19.75 0.32 23.38
C GLN A 13 19.53 -0.58 22.16
N GLY A 14 20.58 -1.26 21.71
CA GLY A 14 20.49 -2.42 20.83
C GLY A 14 19.80 -3.59 21.55
N ARG A 15 18.55 -3.39 22.01
CA ARG A 15 17.64 -4.50 22.26
C ARG A 15 17.55 -5.27 20.95
N PRO A 16 17.60 -6.61 20.96
CA PRO A 16 17.25 -7.36 19.76
C PRO A 16 15.89 -6.83 19.32
N LEU A 17 15.86 -6.17 18.16
CA LEU A 17 14.62 -5.75 17.55
C LEU A 17 13.88 -7.06 17.30
N ALA A 18 12.89 -7.36 18.14
CA ALA A 18 12.08 -8.57 18.02
C ALA A 18 11.64 -8.68 16.57
N ALA A 19 11.63 -9.90 16.00
CA ALA A 19 11.34 -10.13 14.59
C ALA A 19 10.16 -9.24 14.12
N GLN A 20 10.48 -8.21 13.34
CA GLN A 20 9.49 -7.27 12.81
C GLN A 20 9.09 -7.74 11.43
N SER A 21 7.78 -7.76 11.17
CA SER A 21 7.27 -8.02 9.83
C SER A 21 7.55 -6.83 8.92
N PHE A 22 7.78 -7.11 7.63
CA PHE A 22 7.97 -6.06 6.64
C PHE A 22 6.59 -5.58 6.16
N THR A 23 6.12 -4.46 6.72
CA THR A 23 4.83 -3.83 6.38
C THR A 23 5.02 -2.34 6.17
N PHE A 24 4.16 -1.72 5.35
CA PHE A 24 4.24 -0.30 5.03
C PHE A 24 3.14 0.54 5.69
N ILE A 25 2.03 -0.06 6.15
CA ILE A 25 0.90 0.70 6.74
C ILE A 25 1.34 1.52 7.95
N ASN A 26 1.92 0.87 8.96
CA ASN A 26 2.33 1.54 10.20
C ASN A 26 3.55 2.47 9.96
N PRO A 27 4.63 2.04 9.28
CA PRO A 27 5.77 2.92 9.02
C PRO A 27 5.47 4.18 8.22
N MET A 28 4.49 4.16 7.30
CA MET A 28 4.08 5.38 6.60
C MET A 28 3.50 6.43 7.57
N GLY A 29 2.64 6.01 8.51
CA GLY A 29 2.12 6.89 9.55
C GLY A 29 3.21 7.38 10.51
N GLN A 30 4.13 6.50 10.91
CA GLN A 30 5.28 6.87 11.75
C GLN A 30 6.22 7.84 11.03
N THR A 31 6.41 7.69 9.72
CA THR A 31 7.23 8.61 8.91
C THR A 31 6.61 10.01 8.89
N LEU A 32 5.28 10.11 8.77
CA LEU A 32 4.59 11.41 8.85
C LEU A 32 4.79 12.06 10.23
N GLY A 33 4.61 11.32 11.32
CA GLY A 33 4.87 11.82 12.67
C GLY A 33 6.34 12.25 12.87
N TYR A 34 7.28 11.44 12.38
CA TYR A 34 8.72 11.73 12.43
C TYR A 34 9.10 13.03 11.70
N VAL A 35 8.50 13.28 10.54
CA VAL A 35 8.70 14.53 9.78
C VAL A 35 8.04 15.70 10.50
N ALA A 36 6.81 15.53 11.00
CA ALA A 36 6.07 16.59 11.71
C ALA A 36 6.78 17.04 13.00
N GLU A 37 7.47 16.13 13.69
CA GLU A 37 8.23 16.41 14.92
C GLU A 37 9.67 16.90 14.67
N GLY A 38 10.09 17.10 13.41
CA GLY A 38 11.39 17.68 13.08
C GLY A 38 12.56 16.69 13.14
N PHE A 39 12.35 15.44 12.71
CA PHE A 39 13.39 14.41 12.59
C PHE A 39 14.10 14.00 13.91
N PRO A 40 13.36 13.75 15.01
CA PRO A 40 13.98 13.35 16.28
C PRO A 40 14.55 11.93 16.19
N ARG A 41 15.86 11.77 16.45
CA ARG A 41 16.57 10.46 16.41
C ARG A 41 15.90 9.34 17.21
N LYS A 42 15.10 9.69 18.24
CA LYS A 42 14.39 8.74 19.11
C LYS A 42 13.22 8.02 18.40
N LEU A 43 12.62 8.64 17.39
CA LEU A 43 11.50 8.06 16.64
C LEU A 43 11.96 7.27 15.42
N LEU A 44 13.27 7.17 15.18
CA LEU A 44 13.82 6.50 14.01
C LEU A 44 13.69 4.99 14.18
N THR A 45 12.71 4.40 13.47
CA THR A 45 12.44 2.96 13.47
C THR A 45 12.97 2.31 12.19
N PHE A 46 13.13 0.97 12.22
CA PHE A 46 13.46 0.19 11.02
C PHE A 46 12.46 0.46 9.88
N GLY A 47 11.18 0.62 10.20
CA GLY A 47 10.14 0.93 9.22
C GLY A 47 10.36 2.27 8.51
N ILE A 48 10.70 3.33 9.25
CA ILE A 48 10.95 4.66 8.66
C ILE A 48 12.16 4.61 7.72
N VAL A 49 13.23 3.93 8.13
CA VAL A 49 14.42 3.73 7.29
C VAL A 49 14.09 2.89 6.06
N ALA A 50 13.26 1.85 6.19
CA ALA A 50 12.82 1.04 5.07
C ALA A 50 11.99 1.84 4.05
N VAL A 51 11.07 2.71 4.52
CA VAL A 51 10.31 3.61 3.65
C VAL A 51 11.25 4.55 2.88
N ALA A 52 12.18 5.20 3.58
CA ALA A 52 13.18 6.06 2.94
C ALA A 52 14.07 5.28 1.95
N GLY A 53 14.46 4.05 2.31
CA GLY A 53 15.27 3.17 1.49
C GLY A 53 14.56 2.76 0.19
N VAL A 54 13.26 2.46 0.22
CA VAL A 54 12.47 2.16 -0.99
C VAL A 54 12.36 3.39 -1.89
N ILE A 55 12.12 4.58 -1.33
CA ILE A 55 12.06 5.83 -2.10
C ILE A 55 13.41 6.12 -2.77
N LEU A 56 14.51 6.10 -2.02
CA LEU A 56 15.84 6.38 -2.55
C LEU A 56 16.33 5.28 -3.51
N GLY A 57 16.04 4.01 -3.20
CA GLY A 57 16.43 2.87 -4.03
C GLY A 57 15.70 2.84 -5.37
N SER A 58 14.39 3.09 -5.37
CA SER A 58 13.61 3.19 -6.62
C SER A 58 14.06 4.39 -7.48
N LEU A 59 14.37 5.53 -6.86
CA LEU A 59 14.90 6.70 -7.56
C LEU A 59 16.28 6.40 -8.17
N LEU A 60 17.19 5.81 -7.40
CA LEU A 60 18.52 5.43 -7.90
C LEU A 60 18.42 4.45 -9.06
N TRP A 61 17.53 3.45 -8.96
CA TRP A 61 17.28 2.50 -10.03
C TRP A 61 16.76 3.18 -11.29
N ALA A 62 15.76 4.06 -11.17
CA ALA A 62 15.17 4.79 -12.30
C ALA A 62 16.20 5.70 -13.02
N LEU A 63 17.13 6.29 -12.26
CA LEU A 63 18.23 7.09 -12.83
C LEU A 63 19.25 6.21 -13.56
N LEU A 64 19.63 5.07 -12.96
CA LEU A 64 20.58 4.14 -13.55
C LEU A 64 20.04 3.49 -14.83
N SER A 65 18.77 3.09 -14.84
CA SER A 65 18.08 2.56 -16.02
C SER A 65 17.77 3.62 -17.08
N ARG A 66 18.07 4.91 -16.80
CA ARG A 66 17.73 6.06 -17.65
C ARG A 66 16.25 6.12 -18.01
N SER A 67 15.38 5.54 -17.17
CA SER A 67 13.93 5.53 -17.35
C SER A 67 13.23 6.59 -16.49
N PHE A 68 13.99 7.45 -15.83
CA PHE A 68 13.45 8.55 -15.05
C PHE A 68 12.67 9.52 -15.95
N ARG A 69 11.35 9.59 -15.72
CA ARG A 69 10.42 10.50 -16.39
C ARG A 69 9.55 11.14 -15.31
N ILE A 70 9.39 12.45 -15.39
CA ILE A 70 8.49 13.19 -14.50
C ILE A 70 7.11 13.16 -15.16
N GLU A 71 6.18 12.43 -14.56
CA GLU A 71 4.80 12.35 -14.99
C GLU A 71 3.90 13.11 -14.01
N TRP A 72 2.89 13.77 -14.54
CA TRP A 72 1.88 14.48 -13.77
C TRP A 72 0.48 13.99 -14.12
N PHE A 73 -0.48 14.21 -13.21
CA PHE A 73 -1.85 13.76 -13.39
C PHE A 73 -2.48 14.35 -14.65
N ARG A 74 -3.20 13.51 -15.41
CA ARG A 74 -3.81 13.90 -16.69
C ARG A 74 -4.98 14.86 -16.51
N SER A 75 -5.71 14.78 -15.40
CA SER A 75 -6.84 15.65 -15.07
C SER A 75 -7.07 15.76 -13.55
N VAL A 76 -7.84 16.76 -13.13
CA VAL A 76 -8.25 16.89 -11.71
C VAL A 76 -9.09 15.68 -11.26
N GLY A 77 -9.95 15.14 -12.12
CA GLY A 77 -10.74 13.95 -11.80
C GLY A 77 -9.89 12.69 -11.59
N ASP A 78 -8.80 12.57 -12.34
CA ASP A 78 -7.81 11.49 -12.18
C ASP A 78 -7.08 11.61 -10.84
N PHE A 79 -6.64 12.81 -10.47
CA PHE A 79 -6.05 13.10 -9.16
C PHE A 79 -7.00 12.77 -8.00
N VAL A 80 -8.27 13.18 -8.10
CA VAL A 80 -9.28 12.89 -7.07
C VAL A 80 -9.51 11.39 -6.92
N THR A 81 -9.57 10.64 -8.03
CA THR A 81 -9.74 9.18 -7.98
C THR A 81 -8.55 8.49 -7.31
N HIS A 82 -7.33 8.93 -7.62
CA HIS A 82 -6.12 8.44 -6.95
C HIS A 82 -6.10 8.78 -5.46
N MET A 83 -6.51 10.00 -5.09
CA MET A 83 -6.59 10.43 -3.70
C MET A 83 -7.60 9.59 -2.90
N ILE A 84 -8.80 9.37 -3.44
CA ILE A 84 -9.81 8.50 -2.83
C ILE A 84 -9.25 7.09 -2.66
N GLY A 85 -8.57 6.56 -3.69
CA GLY A 85 -7.88 5.27 -3.62
C GLY A 85 -6.85 5.20 -2.49
N ALA A 86 -6.01 6.22 -2.35
CA ALA A 86 -5.00 6.29 -1.29
C ALA A 86 -5.62 6.28 0.12
N VAL A 87 -6.72 7.03 0.33
CA VAL A 87 -7.45 7.04 1.61
C VAL A 87 -8.06 5.66 1.90
N LEU A 88 -8.70 5.04 0.92
CA LEU A 88 -9.28 3.70 1.05
C LEU A 88 -8.22 2.65 1.37
N MET A 89 -7.05 2.71 0.72
CA MET A 89 -5.93 1.80 1.00
C MET A 89 -5.36 2.00 2.42
N GLY A 90 -5.24 3.25 2.89
CA GLY A 90 -4.79 3.54 4.24
C GLY A 90 -5.75 3.01 5.31
N PHE A 91 -7.05 3.27 5.13
CA PHE A 91 -8.09 2.78 6.03
C PHE A 91 -8.18 1.25 6.01
N GLY A 92 -8.27 0.66 4.81
CA GLY A 92 -8.37 -0.78 4.63
C GLY A 92 -7.15 -1.53 5.17
N GLY A 93 -5.94 -1.02 4.94
CA GLY A 93 -4.72 -1.63 5.45
C GLY A 93 -4.56 -1.52 6.97
N THR A 94 -5.14 -0.49 7.59
CA THR A 94 -5.19 -0.38 9.07
C THR A 94 -6.16 -1.42 9.64
N LEU A 95 -7.35 -1.57 9.04
CA LEU A 95 -8.32 -2.62 9.43
C LEU A 95 -7.77 -4.04 9.23
N ALA A 96 -7.03 -4.25 8.15
CA ALA A 96 -6.34 -5.50 7.84
C ALA A 96 -5.08 -5.74 8.69
N MET A 97 -4.70 -4.80 9.55
CA MET A 97 -3.45 -4.79 10.33
C MET A 97 -2.20 -5.04 9.48
N GLY A 98 -2.22 -4.65 8.20
CA GLY A 98 -1.13 -4.91 7.28
C GLY A 98 -1.45 -4.55 5.83
N CYS A 99 -0.40 -4.48 5.01
CA CYS A 99 -0.51 -4.39 3.55
C CYS A 99 -0.20 -5.75 2.89
N THR A 100 -0.26 -5.78 1.56
CA THR A 100 0.11 -6.95 0.76
C THR A 100 1.48 -7.51 1.13
N PHE A 101 2.51 -6.69 1.35
CA PHE A 101 3.82 -7.19 1.81
C PHE A 101 3.75 -7.89 3.17
N GLY A 102 3.09 -7.27 4.17
CA GLY A 102 2.99 -7.84 5.52
C GLY A 102 2.17 -9.12 5.56
N GLN A 103 1.01 -9.13 4.90
CA GLN A 103 0.11 -10.30 4.90
C GLN A 103 0.58 -11.39 3.92
N ALA A 104 1.09 -11.05 2.73
CA ALA A 104 1.52 -12.06 1.77
C ALA A 104 2.89 -12.66 2.10
N ILE A 105 3.89 -11.85 2.47
CA ILE A 105 5.24 -12.35 2.69
C ILE A 105 5.39 -12.83 4.13
N THR A 106 5.11 -11.97 5.12
CA THR A 106 5.33 -12.37 6.51
C THR A 106 4.23 -13.29 7.02
N GLY A 107 2.96 -12.91 6.83
CA GLY A 107 1.85 -13.64 7.44
C GLY A 107 1.58 -15.03 6.82
N VAL A 108 1.67 -15.19 5.49
CA VAL A 108 1.59 -16.53 4.85
C VAL A 108 2.78 -17.40 5.26
N SER A 109 4.00 -16.86 5.35
CA SER A 109 5.17 -17.63 5.82
C SER A 109 5.03 -18.12 7.27
N THR A 110 4.29 -17.40 8.11
CA THR A 110 3.95 -17.86 9.47
C THR A 110 2.77 -18.82 9.54
N LEU A 111 2.20 -19.22 8.39
CA LEU A 111 1.01 -20.08 8.28
C LEU A 111 -0.22 -19.53 9.04
N ALA A 112 -0.29 -18.20 9.22
CA ALA A 112 -1.40 -17.57 9.91
C ALA A 112 -2.66 -17.58 9.03
N ILE A 113 -3.71 -18.28 9.46
CA ILE A 113 -4.98 -18.39 8.73
C ILE A 113 -5.58 -17.01 8.45
N GLY A 114 -5.52 -16.09 9.42
CA GLY A 114 -6.01 -14.71 9.25
C GLY A 114 -5.27 -13.96 8.14
N SER A 115 -3.99 -14.26 7.93
CA SER A 115 -3.19 -13.65 6.87
C SER A 115 -3.59 -14.12 5.48
N ILE A 116 -3.87 -15.43 5.34
CA ILE A 116 -4.34 -16.02 4.08
C ILE A 116 -5.70 -15.42 3.69
N LEU A 117 -6.61 -15.30 4.65
CA LEU A 117 -7.93 -14.71 4.42
C LEU A 117 -7.81 -13.22 4.02
N THR A 118 -6.99 -12.47 4.74
CA THR A 118 -6.75 -11.04 4.46
C THR A 118 -6.11 -10.86 3.08
N PHE A 119 -5.13 -11.69 2.73
CA PHE A 119 -4.49 -11.67 1.43
C PHE A 119 -5.48 -12.00 0.30
N ALA A 120 -6.32 -13.02 0.48
CA ALA A 120 -7.37 -13.36 -0.48
C ALA A 120 -8.36 -12.20 -0.67
N ALA A 121 -8.76 -11.52 0.41
CA ALA A 121 -9.63 -10.35 0.34
C ALA A 121 -8.99 -9.17 -0.40
N ILE A 122 -7.70 -8.88 -0.13
CA ILE A 122 -6.94 -7.84 -0.85
C ILE A 122 -6.86 -8.19 -2.35
N PHE A 123 -6.59 -9.46 -2.67
CA PHE A 123 -6.49 -9.93 -4.05
C PHE A 123 -7.82 -9.78 -4.80
N LEU A 124 -8.92 -10.25 -4.21
CA LEU A 124 -10.26 -10.11 -4.78
C LEU A 124 -10.68 -8.64 -4.97
N GLY A 125 -10.40 -7.79 -3.98
CA GLY A 125 -10.68 -6.35 -4.07
C GLY A 125 -9.88 -5.66 -5.18
N SER A 126 -8.60 -6.02 -5.33
CA SER A 126 -7.74 -5.51 -6.42
C SER A 126 -8.24 -5.97 -7.79
N ALA A 127 -8.54 -7.26 -7.95
CA ALA A 127 -9.05 -7.83 -9.19
C ALA A 127 -10.39 -7.19 -9.60
N LEU A 128 -11.30 -7.01 -8.63
CA LEU A 128 -12.57 -6.33 -8.86
C LEU A 128 -12.36 -4.88 -9.29
N THR A 129 -11.46 -4.15 -8.62
CA THR A 129 -11.17 -2.74 -8.96
C THR A 129 -10.58 -2.62 -10.38
N MET A 130 -9.66 -3.51 -10.77
CA MET A 130 -9.15 -3.56 -12.14
C MET A 130 -10.26 -3.80 -13.15
N LYS A 131 -11.15 -4.78 -12.91
CA LYS A 131 -12.30 -5.05 -13.77
C LYS A 131 -13.23 -3.84 -13.87
N VAL A 132 -13.56 -3.19 -12.75
CA VAL A 132 -14.42 -1.99 -12.73
C VAL A 132 -13.81 -0.86 -13.56
N GLN A 133 -12.51 -0.57 -13.38
CA GLN A 133 -11.84 0.48 -14.15
C GLN A 133 -11.75 0.13 -15.64
N TYR A 134 -11.50 -1.15 -15.96
CA TYR A 134 -11.50 -1.64 -17.34
C TYR A 134 -12.86 -1.43 -18.02
N TYR A 135 -13.96 -1.82 -17.36
CA TYR A 135 -15.31 -1.59 -17.89
C TYR A 135 -15.64 -0.11 -18.06
N LYS A 136 -15.17 0.76 -17.15
CA LYS A 136 -15.34 2.22 -17.28
C LYS A 136 -14.56 2.81 -18.46
N MET A 137 -13.41 2.23 -18.82
CA MET A 137 -12.64 2.65 -20.00
C MET A 137 -13.23 2.14 -21.31
N VAL A 138 -13.83 0.93 -21.33
CA VAL A 138 -14.42 0.36 -22.55
C VAL A 138 -15.78 0.99 -22.89
N TYR A 139 -16.57 1.34 -21.87
CA TYR A 139 -17.93 1.86 -22.04
C TYR A 139 -18.06 3.30 -21.51
N GLU A 140 -17.24 4.22 -22.02
CA GLU A 140 -17.10 5.61 -21.53
C GLU A 140 -18.45 6.35 -21.34
N ASP A 141 -19.43 6.13 -22.21
CA ASP A 141 -20.72 6.86 -22.22
C ASP A 141 -21.84 6.22 -21.37
N GLU A 142 -21.75 4.93 -21.02
CA GLU A 142 -22.85 4.18 -20.35
C GLU A 142 -22.50 3.60 -18.97
N ALA A 143 -21.19 3.51 -18.65
CA ALA A 143 -20.70 2.85 -17.44
C ALA A 143 -20.71 3.76 -16.20
N SER A 144 -21.85 3.78 -15.51
CA SER A 144 -21.88 4.20 -14.11
C SER A 144 -21.08 3.22 -13.24
N PHE A 145 -20.43 3.71 -12.18
CA PHE A 145 -19.65 2.90 -11.23
C PHE A 145 -20.42 1.67 -10.74
N GLY A 146 -21.73 1.81 -10.44
CA GLY A 146 -22.56 0.70 -9.99
C GLY A 146 -22.77 -0.38 -11.05
N LYS A 147 -22.93 0.00 -12.33
CA LYS A 147 -23.05 -0.97 -13.43
C LYS A 147 -21.75 -1.73 -13.64
N ALA A 148 -20.62 -1.03 -13.65
CA ALA A 148 -19.29 -1.63 -13.77
C ALA A 148 -18.97 -2.55 -12.58
N LEU A 149 -19.37 -2.19 -11.36
CA LEU A 149 -19.21 -3.01 -10.17
C LEU A 149 -20.03 -4.29 -10.23
N ILE A 150 -21.32 -4.20 -10.58
CA ILE A 150 -22.19 -5.38 -10.70
C ILE A 150 -21.68 -6.31 -11.80
N THR A 151 -21.31 -5.78 -12.96
CA THR A 151 -20.75 -6.60 -14.05
C THR A 151 -19.40 -7.23 -13.65
N GLY A 152 -18.53 -6.48 -12.98
CA GLY A 152 -17.27 -7.02 -12.44
C GLY A 152 -17.49 -8.14 -11.42
N LEU A 153 -18.48 -8.01 -10.53
CA LEU A 153 -18.85 -9.05 -9.56
C LEU A 153 -19.44 -10.29 -10.23
N VAL A 154 -20.22 -10.13 -11.30
CA VAL A 154 -20.72 -11.25 -12.12
C VAL A 154 -19.56 -11.99 -12.80
N ASP A 155 -18.62 -11.26 -13.38
CA ASP A 155 -17.44 -11.84 -14.03
C ASP A 155 -16.51 -12.60 -13.06
N LEU A 156 -16.44 -12.17 -11.80
CA LEU A 156 -15.74 -12.91 -10.74
C LEU A 156 -16.56 -14.09 -10.19
N HIS A 157 -17.71 -14.44 -10.80
CA HIS A 157 -18.67 -15.44 -10.31
C HIS A 157 -19.16 -15.20 -8.87
N LEU A 158 -19.10 -13.97 -8.37
CA LEU A 158 -19.60 -13.59 -7.04
C LEU A 158 -21.10 -13.26 -7.07
N LEU A 159 -21.66 -12.92 -8.24
CA LEU A 159 -23.08 -12.64 -8.44
C LEU A 159 -23.65 -13.50 -9.59
N PRO A 160 -24.94 -13.85 -9.55
CA PRO A 160 -25.59 -14.61 -10.63
C PRO A 160 -25.63 -13.81 -11.94
N GLU A 161 -25.42 -14.52 -13.06
CA GLU A 161 -25.32 -13.95 -14.41
C GLU A 161 -26.53 -13.09 -14.83
N LYS A 162 -27.70 -13.37 -14.24
CA LYS A 162 -28.95 -12.62 -14.48
C LYS A 162 -28.87 -11.14 -14.10
N MET A 163 -27.91 -10.74 -13.25
CA MET A 163 -27.73 -9.35 -12.82
C MET A 163 -26.73 -8.55 -13.68
N ARG A 164 -26.17 -9.15 -14.73
CA ARG A 164 -25.23 -8.48 -15.64
C ARG A 164 -25.89 -7.25 -16.28
N ARG A 165 -25.23 -6.09 -16.18
CA ARG A 165 -25.74 -4.78 -16.68
C ARG A 165 -24.96 -4.22 -17.87
N LEU A 166 -23.83 -4.82 -18.24
CA LEU A 166 -22.98 -4.46 -19.38
C LEU A 166 -22.57 -5.74 -20.11
N GLU A 167 -22.35 -5.66 -21.42
CA GLU A 167 -21.84 -6.80 -22.19
C GLU A 167 -20.42 -7.15 -21.73
N ALA A 168 -20.14 -8.45 -21.63
CA ALA A 168 -18.86 -8.94 -21.13
C ALA A 168 -17.74 -8.59 -22.11
N VAL A 169 -16.64 -8.06 -21.58
CA VAL A 169 -15.40 -7.80 -22.32
C VAL A 169 -14.38 -8.89 -22.04
#